data_AF-A0A2G1WQ07-F1
#
_entry.id   AF-A0A2G1WQ07-F1
#
_cell.length_a   1.000
_cell.length_b   1.000
_cell.length_c   1.000
_cell.angle_alpha   90.00
_cell.angle_beta   90.00
_cell.angle_gamma   90.00
#
_symmetry.space_group_name_H-M   'P 1'
#
loop_
_entity.id
_entity.type
_entity.pdbx_description
1 polymer ?
#
loop_
_entity_poly.entity_id
_entity_poly.type
_entity_poly.pdbx_seq_one_letter_code
_entity_poly.pdbx_strand_id
1 'polypeptide(L)'
;MTGDETRVREEIETTIDRAGFDTLDPAAVRVDVTDSFRRKLGECRRLSAADRDAETTVEYEIRIARRLFQDGRDDRWRDTVRHEAAHAYVLETVGPDAQPHGDAWKTAARRAGADPVARYEGDDTVDADYVLACPNGCFERGYVQRSKRIKQPWQYTCDECETRPVSYDVGERPADPDPGICYVASIPWRTPEDRDETDDDRSTARYLLACPNGCTAWPYQRRTKRIKNPWLYVCPGCEATLLSCDVDDDPTKLESARCHVGSIPWQEPQIVHACPNGCFSTGYGQHTEQTRQPKRYRCEECGARTVAYPVDEQPGTLNPGTNYLD
;
A
#
# COMPACT_ATOMS: atom_id res chain seq x y z
N MET A 1 3.86 22.27 27.44
CA MET A 1 4.31 22.18 26.05
C MET A 1 5.82 22.27 26.01
N THR A 2 6.46 21.48 25.15
CA THR A 2 7.90 21.57 24.87
C THR A 2 8.20 22.76 23.95
N GLY A 3 9.48 23.15 23.82
CA GLY A 3 9.88 24.23 22.90
C GLY A 3 9.52 23.95 21.44
N ASP A 4 9.60 22.68 21.00
CA ASP A 4 9.23 22.28 19.64
C ASP A 4 7.72 22.31 19.42
N GLU A 5 6.91 21.92 20.41
CA GLU A 5 5.44 22.04 20.34
C GLU A 5 4.98 23.49 20.18
N THR A 6 5.64 24.44 20.86
CA THR A 6 5.37 25.87 20.68
C THR A 6 5.70 26.31 19.24
N ARG A 7 6.85 25.89 18.69
CA ARG A 7 7.22 26.20 17.28
C ARG A 7 6.21 25.63 16.28
N VAL A 8 5.75 24.41 16.50
CA VAL A 8 4.71 23.79 15.65
C VAL A 8 3.41 24.58 15.73
N ARG A 9 3.00 24.98 16.94
CA ARG A 9 1.77 25.78 17.13
C ARG A 9 1.84 27.13 16.40
N GLU A 10 2.93 27.86 16.57
CA GLU A 10 3.14 29.14 15.88
C GLU A 10 3.11 28.98 14.35
N GLU A 11 3.71 27.90 13.82
CA GLU A 11 3.66 27.62 12.38
C GLU A 11 2.25 27.23 11.90
N ILE A 12 1.45 26.53 12.72
CA ILE A 12 0.04 26.24 12.41
C ILE A 12 -0.77 27.54 12.34
N GLU A 13 -0.68 28.40 13.36
CA GLU A 13 -1.37 29.70 13.41
C GLU A 13 -0.97 30.56 12.20
N THR A 14 0.33 30.70 11.94
CA THR A 14 0.84 31.43 10.77
C THR A 14 0.34 30.83 9.46
N THR A 15 0.24 29.50 9.37
CA THR A 15 -0.23 28.81 8.16
C THR A 15 -1.71 29.05 7.94
N ILE A 16 -2.53 28.97 8.99
CA ILE A 16 -3.97 29.22 8.93
C ILE A 16 -4.23 30.64 8.42
N ASP A 17 -3.57 31.63 9.02
CA ASP A 17 -3.69 33.04 8.64
C ASP A 17 -3.22 33.27 7.19
N ARG A 18 -2.02 32.80 6.84
CA ARG A 18 -1.44 32.98 5.49
C ARG A 18 -2.28 32.31 4.41
N ALA A 19 -2.81 31.12 4.68
CA ALA A 19 -3.55 30.33 3.71
C ALA A 19 -5.01 30.75 3.58
N GLY A 20 -5.52 31.57 4.51
CA GLY A 20 -6.94 31.93 4.61
C GLY A 20 -7.81 30.73 4.98
N PHE A 21 -7.38 29.94 5.97
CA PHE A 21 -8.11 28.78 6.48
C PHE A 21 -9.10 29.20 7.58
N ASP A 22 -9.92 30.23 7.33
CA ASP A 22 -10.76 30.90 8.34
C ASP A 22 -11.76 29.98 9.07
N THR A 23 -12.04 28.80 8.51
CA THR A 23 -12.91 27.79 9.12
C THR A 23 -12.20 26.90 10.14
N LEU A 24 -10.87 26.86 10.14
CA LEU A 24 -10.07 26.06 11.06
C LEU A 24 -9.58 26.94 12.22
N ASP A 25 -10.19 26.79 13.40
CA ASP A 25 -9.72 27.46 14.61
C ASP A 25 -8.41 26.83 15.10
N PRO A 26 -7.30 27.59 15.26
CA PRO A 26 -6.05 27.08 15.81
C PRO A 26 -6.23 26.44 17.19
N ALA A 27 -7.16 26.93 18.02
CA ALA A 27 -7.45 26.37 19.34
C ALA A 27 -8.10 24.98 19.27
N ALA A 28 -8.70 24.61 18.14
CA ALA A 28 -9.25 23.30 17.90
C ALA A 28 -8.18 22.24 17.54
N VAL A 29 -6.91 22.64 17.39
CA VAL A 29 -5.81 21.76 17.01
C VAL A 29 -4.89 21.48 18.20
N ARG A 30 -4.88 20.24 18.66
CA ARG A 30 -3.88 19.72 19.59
C ARG A 30 -2.60 19.39 18.83
N VAL A 31 -1.47 19.72 19.45
CA VAL A 31 -0.13 19.47 18.90
C VAL A 31 0.60 18.47 19.79
N ASP A 32 1.24 17.48 19.17
CA ASP A 32 2.11 16.49 19.81
C ASP A 32 3.42 16.36 19.03
N VAL A 33 4.57 16.47 19.70
CA VAL A 33 5.89 16.21 19.09
C VAL A 33 6.42 14.89 19.64
N THR A 34 6.42 13.87 18.79
CA THR A 34 6.54 12.47 19.21
C THR A 34 7.77 11.76 18.65
N ASP A 35 8.36 10.89 19.46
CA ASP A 35 9.39 9.92 19.05
C ASP A 35 8.80 8.58 18.59
N SER A 36 7.48 8.41 18.73
CA SER A 36 6.80 7.15 18.42
C SER A 36 6.72 6.85 16.91
N PHE A 37 6.88 7.87 16.07
CA PHE A 37 6.84 7.70 14.62
C PHE A 37 8.12 7.03 14.12
N ARG A 38 8.00 5.82 13.58
CA ARG A 38 9.13 5.13 12.93
C ARG A 38 9.36 5.54 11.48
N ARG A 39 8.30 5.89 10.74
CA ARG A 39 8.34 6.19 9.28
C ARG A 39 7.51 7.41 8.85
N LYS A 40 6.60 7.86 9.70
CA LYS A 40 5.79 9.05 9.46
C LYS A 40 6.57 10.29 9.88
N LEU A 41 6.37 11.39 9.15
CA LEU A 41 6.89 12.71 9.49
C LEU A 41 5.85 13.55 10.22
N GLY A 42 4.62 13.49 9.72
CA GLY A 42 3.45 14.10 10.31
C GLY A 42 2.26 13.15 10.26
N GLU A 43 1.26 13.45 11.08
CA GLU A 43 -0.07 12.86 11.00
C GLU A 43 -1.08 13.86 11.53
N CYS A 44 -2.11 14.14 10.74
CA CYS A 44 -3.34 14.78 11.19
C CYS A 44 -4.44 13.72 11.40
N ARG A 45 -5.10 13.77 12.56
CA ARG A 45 -6.30 12.97 12.83
C ARG A 45 -7.39 13.80 13.47
N ARG A 46 -8.65 13.45 13.17
CA ARG A 46 -9.80 13.99 13.90
C ARG A 46 -9.99 13.20 15.19
N LEU A 47 -10.19 13.90 16.31
CA LEU A 47 -10.44 13.29 17.61
C LEU A 47 -11.92 12.91 17.74
N SER A 48 -12.16 11.67 18.18
CA SER A 48 -13.50 11.18 18.49
C SER A 48 -14.01 11.80 19.80
N ALA A 49 -15.33 11.80 20.03
CA ALA A 49 -15.90 12.32 21.27
C ALA A 49 -15.37 11.62 22.54
N ALA A 50 -14.87 10.38 22.43
CA ALA A 50 -14.26 9.63 23.53
C ALA A 50 -12.82 10.06 23.83
N ASP A 51 -12.14 10.71 22.87
CA ASP A 51 -10.76 11.21 22.99
C ASP A 51 -10.72 12.72 23.34
N ARG A 52 -11.89 13.36 23.47
CA ARG A 52 -12.04 14.76 23.84
C ARG A 52 -12.28 14.85 25.36
N ASP A 53 -11.48 15.66 26.05
CA ASP A 53 -11.81 16.03 27.43
C ASP A 53 -13.05 16.94 27.39
N ALA A 54 -14.01 16.73 28.30
CA ALA A 54 -15.33 17.36 28.30
C ALA A 54 -15.32 18.90 28.33
N GLU A 55 -14.18 19.53 28.64
CA GLU A 55 -13.96 20.98 28.65
C GLU A 55 -13.19 21.52 27.44
N THR A 56 -12.73 20.69 26.51
CA THR A 56 -11.83 21.10 25.41
C THR A 56 -12.51 21.14 24.05
N THR A 57 -12.34 22.25 23.34
CA THR A 57 -12.80 22.49 21.96
C THR A 57 -11.92 21.82 20.90
N VAL A 58 -11.06 20.88 21.30
CA VAL A 58 -10.09 20.25 20.41
C VAL A 58 -10.80 19.25 19.50
N GLU A 59 -10.75 19.51 18.20
CA GLU A 59 -11.33 18.70 17.13
C GLU A 59 -10.28 17.81 16.46
N TYR A 60 -9.03 18.28 16.38
CA TYR A 60 -7.96 17.70 15.60
C TYR A 60 -6.70 17.50 16.43
N GLU A 61 -5.91 16.50 16.09
CA GLU A 61 -4.56 16.33 16.59
C GLU A 61 -3.58 16.26 15.42
N ILE A 62 -2.59 17.15 15.45
CA ILE A 62 -1.43 17.13 14.56
C ILE A 62 -0.23 16.64 15.37
N ARG A 63 0.33 15.53 14.91
CA ARG A 63 1.50 14.89 15.51
C ARG A 63 2.68 15.03 14.57
N ILE A 64 3.83 15.46 15.07
CA ILE A 64 5.04 15.68 14.28
C ILE A 64 6.19 14.84 14.85
N ALA A 65 6.98 14.22 13.98
CA ALA A 65 8.15 13.44 14.39
C ALA A 65 9.24 14.35 14.98
N ARG A 66 9.67 14.08 16.21
CA ARG A 66 10.68 14.89 16.93
C ARG A 66 12.00 15.03 16.18
N ARG A 67 12.41 14.01 15.43
CA ARG A 67 13.66 14.04 14.64
C ARG A 67 13.72 15.14 13.59
N LEU A 68 12.57 15.65 13.12
CA LEU A 68 12.53 16.77 12.17
C LEU A 68 13.15 18.06 12.72
N PHE A 69 13.24 18.19 14.04
CA PHE A 69 13.83 19.35 14.71
C PHE A 69 15.34 19.18 14.98
N GLN A 70 15.89 17.97 14.78
CA GLN A 70 17.28 17.64 15.13
C GLN A 70 18.27 17.90 13.98
N ASP A 71 17.79 17.90 12.74
CA ASP A 71 18.65 17.96 11.53
C ASP A 71 19.08 19.39 11.12
N GLY A 72 18.68 20.42 11.88
CA GLY A 72 19.02 21.83 11.58
C GLY A 72 18.40 22.39 10.28
N ARG A 73 17.54 21.62 9.60
CA ARG A 73 16.85 22.01 8.37
C ARG A 73 15.42 22.46 8.66
N ASP A 74 15.29 23.73 9.01
CA ASP A 74 14.01 24.34 9.41
C ASP A 74 12.89 24.22 8.36
N ASP A 75 13.25 24.17 7.08
CA ASP A 75 12.27 24.07 5.99
C ASP A 75 11.47 22.75 6.01
N ARG A 76 12.08 21.65 6.47
CA ARG A 76 11.48 20.32 6.40
C ARG A 76 10.35 20.14 7.41
N TRP A 77 10.56 20.59 8.65
CA TRP A 77 9.52 20.50 9.68
C TRP A 77 8.39 21.49 9.40
N ARG A 78 8.70 22.70 8.93
CA ARG A 78 7.67 23.70 8.55
C ARG A 78 6.79 23.20 7.41
N ASP A 79 7.39 22.62 6.37
CA ASP A 79 6.64 22.00 5.29
C ASP A 79 5.75 20.87 5.78
N THR A 80 6.26 20.01 6.67
CA THR A 80 5.47 18.92 7.28
C THR A 80 4.29 19.46 8.09
N VAL A 81 4.50 20.53 8.87
CA VAL A 81 3.42 21.15 9.64
C VAL A 81 2.35 21.73 8.72
N ARG A 82 2.74 22.43 7.64
CA ARG A 82 1.81 22.96 6.63
C ARG A 82 1.04 21.86 5.92
N HIS A 83 1.71 20.72 5.65
CA HIS A 83 1.11 19.53 5.06
C HIS A 83 -0.02 18.98 5.94
N GLU A 84 0.22 18.85 7.25
CA GLU A 84 -0.79 18.36 8.19
C GLU A 84 -1.90 19.39 8.45
N ALA A 85 -1.58 20.68 8.48
CA ALA A 85 -2.59 21.75 8.59
C ALA A 85 -3.56 21.75 7.39
N ALA A 86 -3.07 21.43 6.19
CA ALA A 86 -3.92 21.27 5.01
C ALA A 86 -4.87 20.06 5.15
N HIS A 87 -4.46 18.97 5.79
CA HIS A 87 -5.37 17.85 6.11
C HIS A 87 -6.45 18.28 7.10
N ALA A 88 -6.10 18.99 8.17
CA ALA A 88 -7.07 19.48 9.15
C ALA A 88 -8.13 20.38 8.49
N TYR A 89 -7.70 21.32 7.64
CA TYR A 89 -8.62 22.20 6.90
C TYR A 89 -9.55 21.43 5.96
N VAL A 90 -9.05 20.41 5.25
CA VAL A 90 -9.88 19.59 4.36
C VAL A 90 -10.86 18.74 5.14
N LEU A 91 -10.46 18.19 6.27
CA LEU A 91 -11.37 17.44 7.15
C LEU A 91 -12.49 18.33 7.69
N GLU A 92 -12.19 19.60 8.00
CA GLU A 92 -13.18 20.58 8.45
C GLU A 92 -14.15 20.98 7.33
N THR A 93 -13.65 21.25 6.12
CA THR A 93 -14.45 21.83 5.03
C THR A 93 -15.12 20.83 4.10
N VAL A 94 -14.49 19.67 3.88
CA VAL A 94 -14.99 18.62 2.98
C VAL A 94 -15.57 17.45 3.78
N GLY A 95 -15.05 17.20 4.99
CA GLY A 95 -15.50 16.12 5.86
C GLY A 95 -14.59 14.88 5.83
N PRO A 96 -14.95 13.85 6.62
CA PRO A 96 -14.10 12.68 6.87
C PRO A 96 -13.90 11.76 5.65
N ASP A 97 -14.80 11.84 4.66
CA ASP A 97 -14.74 11.05 3.43
C ASP A 97 -13.83 11.68 2.34
N ALA A 98 -13.20 12.82 2.65
CA ALA A 98 -12.28 13.47 1.73
C ALA A 98 -11.14 12.53 1.32
N GLN A 99 -10.88 12.44 0.01
CA GLN A 99 -9.82 11.59 -0.51
C GLN A 99 -8.46 12.07 0.04
N PRO A 100 -7.68 11.18 0.68
CA PRO A 100 -6.32 11.51 1.11
C PRO A 100 -5.49 12.00 -0.08
N HIS A 101 -4.89 13.18 0.05
CA HIS A 101 -4.09 13.83 -0.98
C HIS A 101 -4.81 14.00 -2.35
N GLY A 102 -6.15 14.05 -2.35
CA GLY A 102 -6.97 14.37 -3.52
C GLY A 102 -6.91 15.86 -3.90
N ASP A 103 -7.70 16.29 -4.87
CA ASP A 103 -7.61 17.66 -5.42
C ASP A 103 -7.91 18.75 -4.39
N ALA A 104 -8.85 18.50 -3.48
CA ALA A 104 -9.15 19.40 -2.37
C ALA A 104 -7.92 19.60 -1.47
N TRP A 105 -7.23 18.51 -1.13
CA TRP A 105 -6.01 18.56 -0.34
C TRP A 105 -4.85 19.20 -1.09
N LYS A 106 -4.61 18.88 -2.37
CA LYS A 106 -3.54 19.52 -3.15
C LYS A 106 -3.76 21.03 -3.25
N THR A 107 -5.01 21.47 -3.36
CA THR A 107 -5.36 22.89 -3.37
C THR A 107 -5.07 23.54 -2.02
N ALA A 108 -5.47 22.90 -0.92
CA ALA A 108 -5.16 23.36 0.43
C ALA A 108 -3.65 23.39 0.70
N ALA A 109 -2.90 22.34 0.33
CA ALA A 109 -1.46 22.24 0.51
C ALA A 109 -0.71 23.38 -0.19
N ARG A 110 -1.07 23.71 -1.44
CA ARG A 110 -0.50 24.86 -2.16
C ARG A 110 -0.79 26.18 -1.45
N ARG A 111 -2.04 26.39 -0.98
CA ARG A 111 -2.41 27.59 -0.20
C ARG A 111 -1.63 27.68 1.11
N ALA A 112 -1.45 26.55 1.77
CA ALA A 112 -0.65 26.42 2.98
C ALA A 112 0.85 26.63 2.73
N GLY A 113 1.32 26.71 1.49
CA GLY A 113 2.74 26.77 1.17
C GLY A 113 3.49 25.49 1.52
N ALA A 114 2.77 24.36 1.52
CA ALA A 114 3.32 23.01 1.58
C ALA A 114 3.55 22.46 0.17
N ASP A 115 4.49 21.54 0.05
CA ASP A 115 4.63 20.70 -1.12
C ASP A 115 3.36 19.82 -1.31
N PRO A 116 2.62 19.95 -2.44
CA PRO A 116 1.40 19.18 -2.69
C PRO A 116 1.68 17.72 -3.10
N VAL A 117 2.79 17.16 -2.63
CA VAL A 117 3.18 15.76 -2.77
C VAL A 117 3.06 15.08 -1.41
N ALA A 118 2.53 13.85 -1.39
CA ALA A 118 2.49 13.04 -0.18
C ALA A 118 3.93 12.71 0.27
N ARG A 119 4.35 13.24 1.43
CA ARG A 119 5.67 12.98 1.99
C ARG A 119 5.60 11.83 3.00
N TYR A 120 6.31 10.75 2.70
CA TYR A 120 6.74 9.76 3.69
C TYR A 120 8.23 9.93 3.90
N GLU A 121 8.73 9.73 5.12
CA GLU A 121 10.17 9.58 5.30
C GLU A 121 10.58 8.26 4.66
N GLY A 122 11.27 8.36 3.52
CA GLY A 122 11.59 7.22 2.68
C GLY A 122 11.96 7.58 1.25
N ASP A 123 11.80 8.83 0.79
CA ASP A 123 12.27 9.22 -0.54
C ASP A 123 13.78 9.59 -0.57
N ASP A 124 14.41 9.88 0.58
CA ASP A 124 15.84 10.31 0.61
C ASP A 124 16.75 9.62 1.64
N THR A 125 16.26 8.76 2.55
CA THR A 125 17.11 8.20 3.64
C THR A 125 16.88 6.73 3.99
N VAL A 126 16.37 5.96 3.04
CA VAL A 126 16.53 4.51 3.05
C VAL A 126 17.05 4.21 1.66
N ASP A 127 18.17 3.50 1.54
CA ASP A 127 18.70 3.05 0.25
C ASP A 127 17.52 2.49 -0.55
N ALA A 128 17.07 3.23 -1.56
CA ALA A 128 15.97 2.77 -2.37
C ALA A 128 16.47 1.49 -3.04
N ASP A 129 15.76 0.39 -2.86
CA ASP A 129 16.14 -0.85 -3.54
C ASP A 129 15.71 -0.79 -5.01
N TYR A 130 14.69 0.01 -5.32
CA TYR A 130 14.05 0.05 -6.63
C TYR A 130 13.79 1.49 -7.08
N VAL A 131 13.77 1.71 -8.38
CA VAL A 131 13.45 2.98 -9.03
C VAL A 131 12.24 2.79 -9.94
N LEU A 132 11.36 3.79 -9.99
CA LEU A 132 10.37 3.99 -11.05
C LEU A 132 10.73 5.28 -11.79
N ALA A 133 11.00 5.19 -13.09
CA ALA A 133 11.43 6.34 -13.89
C ALA A 133 10.66 6.45 -15.19
N CYS A 134 10.49 7.68 -15.67
CA CYS A 134 10.14 7.91 -17.07
C CYS A 134 11.38 7.66 -17.95
N PRO A 135 11.31 6.83 -19.00
CA PRO A 135 12.45 6.61 -19.90
C PRO A 135 12.90 7.90 -20.61
N ASN A 136 11.98 8.86 -20.80
CA ASN A 136 12.27 10.18 -21.38
C ASN A 136 12.83 11.20 -20.36
N GLY A 137 13.03 10.80 -19.10
CA GLY A 137 13.66 11.64 -18.08
C GLY A 137 12.75 12.64 -17.36
N CYS A 138 11.43 12.59 -17.57
CA CYS A 138 10.48 13.48 -16.89
C CYS A 138 10.45 13.32 -15.36
N PHE A 139 10.69 12.11 -14.86
CA PHE A 139 10.77 11.86 -13.43
C PHE A 139 11.54 10.59 -13.11
N GLU A 140 12.03 10.51 -11.88
CA GLU A 140 12.65 9.34 -11.26
C GLU A 140 12.23 9.31 -9.78
N ARG A 141 11.82 8.14 -9.27
CA ARG A 141 11.33 7.99 -7.89
C ARG A 141 11.88 6.71 -7.27
N GLY A 142 12.45 6.83 -6.07
CA GLY A 142 12.96 5.71 -5.28
C GLY A 142 11.86 4.96 -4.54
N TYR A 143 12.01 3.66 -4.39
CA TYR A 143 11.13 2.80 -3.63
C TYR A 143 11.95 1.75 -2.88
N VAL A 144 11.74 1.68 -1.57
CA VAL A 144 12.36 0.68 -0.67
C VAL A 144 11.75 -0.72 -0.80
N GLN A 145 10.62 -0.86 -1.49
CA GLN A 145 9.92 -2.13 -1.64
C GLN A 145 9.36 -2.27 -3.04
N ARG A 146 9.30 -3.50 -3.53
CA ARG A 146 8.71 -3.85 -4.83
C ARG A 146 7.18 -3.71 -4.75
N SER A 147 6.69 -2.48 -4.71
CA SER A 147 5.28 -2.10 -4.66
C SER A 147 4.56 -2.51 -5.95
N LYS A 148 3.22 -2.38 -6.01
CA LYS A 148 2.47 -2.65 -7.25
C LYS A 148 2.97 -1.77 -8.41
N ARG A 149 3.35 -0.52 -8.12
CA ARG A 149 3.93 0.42 -9.09
C ARG A 149 5.25 -0.07 -9.67
N ILE A 150 6.16 -0.52 -8.83
CA ILE A 150 7.44 -1.10 -9.27
C ILE A 150 7.24 -2.42 -10.03
N LYS A 151 6.27 -3.24 -9.65
CA LYS A 151 6.00 -4.52 -10.32
C LYS A 151 5.28 -4.38 -11.66
N GLN A 152 4.49 -3.33 -11.83
CA GLN A 152 3.57 -3.15 -12.94
C GLN A 152 3.67 -1.74 -13.55
N PRO A 153 4.87 -1.29 -13.96
CA PRO A 153 5.06 0.08 -14.45
C PRO A 153 4.23 0.38 -15.69
N TRP A 154 3.89 -0.62 -16.51
CA TRP A 154 2.99 -0.51 -17.68
C TRP A 154 1.55 -0.11 -17.36
N GLN A 155 1.10 -0.17 -16.10
CA GLN A 155 -0.24 0.29 -15.69
C GLN A 155 -0.31 1.80 -15.45
N TYR A 156 0.81 2.50 -15.60
CA TYR A 156 0.93 3.92 -15.33
C TYR A 156 1.43 4.65 -16.58
N THR A 157 1.19 5.96 -16.62
CA THR A 157 1.65 6.86 -17.68
C THR A 157 2.34 8.05 -17.03
N CYS A 158 3.37 8.58 -17.70
CA CYS A 158 3.97 9.83 -17.31
C CYS A 158 2.99 10.98 -17.59
N ASP A 159 2.77 11.86 -16.61
CA ASP A 159 1.85 12.99 -16.77
C ASP A 159 2.38 14.07 -17.74
N GLU A 160 3.68 14.09 -18.02
CA GLU A 160 4.30 15.11 -18.90
C GLU A 160 4.42 14.66 -20.36
N CYS A 161 4.80 13.41 -20.61
CA CYS A 161 5.07 12.91 -21.96
C CYS A 161 4.24 11.68 -22.34
N GLU A 162 3.25 11.31 -21.52
CA GLU A 162 2.32 10.18 -21.68
C GLU A 162 2.98 8.79 -21.79
N THR A 163 4.31 8.75 -21.80
CA THR A 163 5.09 7.53 -21.97
C THR A 163 4.99 6.67 -20.72
N ARG A 164 4.88 5.35 -20.91
CA ARG A 164 4.84 4.41 -19.80
C ARG A 164 6.18 4.41 -19.07
N PRO A 165 6.19 4.52 -17.74
CA PRO A 165 7.42 4.47 -16.97
C PRO A 165 8.03 3.07 -17.01
N VAL A 166 9.28 2.98 -16.57
CA VAL A 166 10.03 1.75 -16.35
C VAL A 166 10.39 1.63 -14.88
N SER A 167 10.69 0.42 -14.42
CA SER A 167 11.24 0.20 -13.08
C SER A 167 12.51 -0.64 -13.13
N TYR A 168 13.47 -0.41 -12.23
CA TYR A 168 14.76 -1.13 -12.16
C TYR A 168 15.31 -1.11 -10.74
N ASP A 169 16.28 -1.97 -10.40
CA ASP A 169 16.98 -1.89 -9.10
C ASP A 169 17.88 -0.66 -9.06
N VAL A 170 18.06 -0.05 -7.90
CA VAL A 170 18.98 1.09 -7.78
C VAL A 170 20.39 0.67 -8.20
N GLY A 171 21.00 1.49 -9.06
CA GLY A 171 22.31 1.21 -9.66
C GLY A 171 22.25 0.39 -10.96
N GLU A 172 21.09 -0.19 -11.32
CA GLU A 172 20.91 -1.02 -12.52
C GLU A 172 20.02 -0.34 -13.58
N ARG A 173 20.20 0.97 -13.79
CA ARG A 173 19.45 1.71 -14.82
C ARG A 173 19.76 1.14 -16.22
N PRO A 174 18.75 0.71 -17.00
CA PRO A 174 18.98 0.27 -18.37
C PRO A 174 19.46 1.42 -19.26
N ALA A 175 20.40 1.14 -20.16
CA ALA A 175 20.96 2.13 -21.08
C ALA A 175 19.95 2.59 -22.14
N ASP A 176 19.05 1.70 -22.57
CA ASP A 176 17.96 1.98 -23.51
C ASP A 176 16.66 1.28 -23.04
N PRO A 177 15.93 1.89 -22.08
CA PRO A 177 14.79 1.26 -21.44
C PRO A 177 13.52 1.30 -22.32
N ASP A 178 12.97 0.13 -22.66
CA ASP A 178 11.68 0.01 -23.32
C ASP A 178 10.55 0.49 -22.39
N PRO A 179 9.70 1.43 -22.83
CA PRO A 179 8.60 1.96 -22.01
C PRO A 179 7.67 0.88 -21.47
N GLY A 180 7.37 0.94 -20.17
CA GLY A 180 6.46 0.00 -19.51
C GLY A 180 7.12 -1.30 -19.03
N ILE A 181 8.43 -1.48 -19.18
CA ILE A 181 9.12 -2.69 -18.73
C ILE A 181 9.59 -2.58 -17.26
N CYS A 182 9.53 -3.72 -16.55
CA CYS A 182 10.03 -3.91 -15.19
C CYS A 182 11.35 -4.68 -15.26
N TYR A 183 12.47 -3.98 -15.07
CA TYR A 183 13.85 -4.48 -15.08
C TYR A 183 14.37 -4.88 -13.70
N VAL A 184 13.52 -4.85 -12.67
CA VAL A 184 13.89 -5.26 -11.31
C VAL A 184 14.20 -6.76 -11.23
N ALA A 185 15.42 -7.11 -10.86
CA ALA A 185 15.96 -8.44 -10.60
C ALA A 185 15.13 -9.22 -9.55
N SER A 186 15.17 -10.54 -9.65
CA SER A 186 14.59 -11.46 -8.66
C SER A 186 15.49 -11.53 -7.41
N ILE A 187 15.12 -10.75 -6.38
CA ILE A 187 15.68 -10.60 -5.01
C ILE A 187 16.72 -11.66 -4.53
N PRO A 188 17.91 -11.24 -4.04
CA PRO A 188 18.84 -12.05 -3.23
C PRO A 188 18.38 -12.33 -1.78
N TRP A 189 19.10 -13.22 -1.10
CA TRP A 189 18.80 -13.79 0.24
C TRP A 189 18.60 -12.79 1.39
N ARG A 190 17.73 -13.14 2.36
CA ARG A 190 17.84 -12.71 3.78
C ARG A 190 18.49 -13.84 4.57
N THR A 191 19.47 -13.53 5.42
CA THR A 191 20.18 -14.54 6.21
C THR A 191 19.41 -14.87 7.51
N PRO A 192 19.68 -16.03 8.13
CA PRO A 192 19.01 -16.47 9.36
C PRO A 192 19.16 -15.52 10.56
N GLU A 193 20.10 -14.58 10.52
CA GLU A 193 20.41 -13.61 11.58
C GLU A 193 19.39 -12.46 11.66
N ASP A 194 18.55 -12.27 10.63
CA ASP A 194 17.59 -11.16 10.51
C ASP A 194 16.22 -11.41 11.20
N ARG A 195 16.12 -12.26 12.23
CA ARG A 195 14.85 -12.56 12.92
C ARG A 195 14.84 -12.04 14.36
N ASP A 196 14.09 -10.95 14.59
CA ASP A 196 13.54 -10.60 15.91
C ASP A 196 12.36 -11.52 16.23
N GLU A 197 12.57 -12.34 17.26
CA GLU A 197 11.65 -13.00 18.19
C GLU A 197 10.50 -13.91 17.71
N THR A 198 10.13 -14.75 18.68
CA THR A 198 9.67 -16.14 18.62
C THR A 198 8.16 -16.28 18.56
N ASP A 199 7.69 -17.32 17.88
CA ASP A 199 6.40 -17.95 18.21
C ASP A 199 6.56 -19.48 18.17
N ASP A 200 5.98 -20.08 19.20
CA ASP A 200 6.32 -21.35 19.83
C ASP A 200 5.75 -22.60 19.13
N ASP A 201 6.27 -23.75 19.57
CA ASP A 201 6.23 -25.09 19.00
C ASP A 201 4.85 -25.75 18.83
N ARG A 202 4.56 -26.22 17.61
CA ARG A 202 3.95 -27.52 17.29
C ARG A 202 3.92 -27.77 15.77
N SER A 203 4.57 -28.86 15.35
CA SER A 203 4.66 -29.39 13.98
C SER A 203 3.36 -29.30 13.17
N THR A 204 3.22 -28.24 12.36
CA THR A 204 2.11 -28.06 11.40
C THR A 204 2.61 -27.53 10.05
N ALA A 205 3.85 -27.86 9.67
CA ALA A 205 4.32 -27.59 8.32
C ALA A 205 3.45 -28.35 7.32
N ARG A 206 2.88 -27.64 6.34
CA ARG A 206 1.98 -28.21 5.32
C ARG A 206 2.63 -28.20 3.93
N TYR A 207 3.65 -27.37 3.75
CA TYR A 207 4.28 -27.13 2.45
C TYR A 207 5.80 -27.15 2.59
N LEU A 208 6.48 -27.53 1.52
CA LEU A 208 7.93 -27.44 1.39
C LEU A 208 8.26 -26.47 0.26
N LEU A 209 9.28 -25.63 0.49
CA LEU A 209 10.08 -25.05 -0.57
C LEU A 209 11.38 -25.86 -0.60
N ALA A 210 11.74 -26.44 -1.74
CA ALA A 210 12.81 -27.43 -1.76
C ALA A 210 13.68 -27.35 -3.00
N CYS A 211 14.94 -27.74 -2.81
CA CYS A 211 15.87 -27.93 -3.89
C CYS A 211 15.53 -29.24 -4.62
N PRO A 212 15.38 -29.22 -5.97
CA PRO A 212 15.15 -30.44 -6.74
C PRO A 212 16.34 -31.42 -6.64
N ASN A 213 17.55 -30.94 -6.36
CA ASN A 213 18.74 -31.76 -6.20
C ASN A 213 18.92 -32.31 -4.77
N GLY A 214 17.96 -32.06 -3.86
CA GLY A 214 17.97 -32.61 -2.50
C GLY A 214 18.90 -31.89 -1.51
N CYS A 215 19.49 -30.75 -1.89
CA CYS A 215 20.45 -30.06 -1.00
C CYS A 215 19.81 -29.53 0.29
N THR A 216 18.60 -28.97 0.19
CA THR A 216 17.87 -28.42 1.35
C THR A 216 16.38 -28.34 1.03
N ALA A 217 15.55 -28.52 2.06
CA ALA A 217 14.12 -28.27 2.03
C ALA A 217 13.71 -27.44 3.25
N TRP A 218 12.79 -26.49 3.04
CA TRP A 218 12.32 -25.57 4.05
C TRP A 218 10.82 -25.74 4.27
N PRO A 219 10.39 -26.06 5.51
CA PRO A 219 8.98 -26.23 5.84
C PRO A 219 8.26 -24.88 6.01
N TYR A 220 7.02 -24.83 5.55
CA TYR A 220 6.11 -23.71 5.72
C TYR A 220 4.72 -24.20 6.16
N GLN A 221 4.11 -23.50 7.11
CA GLN A 221 2.74 -23.78 7.56
C GLN A 221 1.67 -23.23 6.60
N ARG A 222 1.99 -22.16 5.85
CA ARG A 222 1.07 -21.43 4.98
C ARG A 222 1.61 -21.33 3.56
N ARG A 223 0.71 -21.25 2.57
CA ARG A 223 1.06 -21.05 1.15
C ARG A 223 1.51 -19.60 0.89
N THR A 224 2.67 -19.26 1.44
CA THR A 224 3.30 -17.93 1.32
C THR A 224 3.68 -17.65 -0.14
N LYS A 225 4.08 -16.40 -0.43
CA LYS A 225 4.54 -16.04 -1.78
C LYS A 225 5.69 -16.93 -2.28
N ARG A 226 6.53 -17.43 -1.38
CA ARG A 226 7.63 -18.37 -1.69
C ARG A 226 7.11 -19.70 -2.20
N ILE A 227 6.13 -20.27 -1.50
CA ILE A 227 5.43 -21.48 -1.92
C ILE A 227 4.63 -21.26 -3.21
N LYS A 228 4.06 -20.08 -3.44
CA LYS A 228 3.29 -19.80 -4.67
C LYS A 228 4.17 -19.58 -5.91
N ASN A 229 5.42 -19.17 -5.73
CA ASN A 229 6.31 -18.77 -6.82
C ASN A 229 7.73 -19.31 -6.62
N PRO A 230 7.91 -20.63 -6.45
CA PRO A 230 9.21 -21.21 -6.13
C PRO A 230 10.28 -20.97 -7.21
N TRP A 231 9.88 -20.75 -8.46
CA TRP A 231 10.75 -20.40 -9.58
C TRP A 231 11.47 -19.05 -9.46
N LEU A 232 11.08 -18.22 -8.48
CA LEU A 232 11.77 -16.96 -8.19
C LEU A 232 12.96 -17.14 -7.24
N TYR A 233 13.27 -18.38 -6.85
CA TYR A 233 14.28 -18.67 -5.83
C TYR A 233 15.22 -19.78 -6.31
N VAL A 234 16.47 -19.72 -5.90
CA VAL A 234 17.53 -20.68 -6.23
C VAL A 234 18.12 -21.32 -4.97
N CYS A 235 18.55 -22.56 -5.10
CA CYS A 235 19.21 -23.29 -4.02
C CYS A 235 20.58 -22.68 -3.72
N PRO A 236 20.94 -22.42 -2.45
CA PRO A 236 22.24 -21.85 -2.12
C PRO A 236 23.37 -22.88 -2.23
N GLY A 237 23.06 -24.19 -2.20
CA GLY A 237 24.05 -25.26 -2.28
C GLY A 237 24.39 -25.69 -3.70
N CYS A 238 23.52 -25.45 -4.68
CA CYS A 238 23.73 -25.93 -6.06
C CYS A 238 23.13 -25.02 -7.14
N GLU A 239 22.65 -23.82 -6.77
CA GLU A 239 22.08 -22.80 -7.67
C GLU A 239 20.84 -23.23 -8.47
N ALA A 240 20.38 -24.47 -8.33
CA ALA A 240 19.19 -24.95 -9.01
C ALA A 240 17.95 -24.19 -8.58
N THR A 241 17.11 -23.82 -9.54
CA THR A 241 15.82 -23.17 -9.30
C THR A 241 14.92 -24.06 -8.44
N LEU A 242 14.41 -23.49 -7.35
CA LEU A 242 13.64 -24.21 -6.35
C LEU A 242 12.26 -24.60 -6.89
N LEU A 243 11.69 -25.63 -6.27
CA LEU A 243 10.29 -26.01 -6.41
C LEU A 243 9.60 -25.92 -5.06
N SER A 244 8.27 -25.97 -5.05
CA SER A 244 7.51 -26.15 -3.82
C SER A 244 6.52 -27.28 -3.95
N CYS A 245 6.32 -28.07 -2.91
CA CYS A 245 5.43 -29.23 -2.89
C CYS A 245 4.73 -29.35 -1.53
N ASP A 246 3.77 -30.27 -1.41
CA ASP A 246 3.19 -30.56 -0.09
C ASP A 246 4.25 -31.23 0.78
N VAL A 247 4.05 -31.17 2.11
CA VAL A 247 5.06 -31.68 3.07
C VAL A 247 5.32 -33.18 2.94
N ASP A 248 4.36 -33.92 2.40
CA ASP A 248 4.44 -35.37 2.20
C ASP A 248 5.04 -35.76 0.83
N ASP A 249 5.27 -34.79 -0.06
CA ASP A 249 5.86 -35.03 -1.38
C ASP A 249 7.39 -35.15 -1.32
N ASP A 250 7.98 -35.87 -2.28
CA ASP A 250 9.42 -35.97 -2.48
C ASP A 250 9.90 -34.94 -3.53
N PRO A 251 10.59 -33.85 -3.13
CA PRO A 251 11.05 -32.81 -4.05
C PRO A 251 11.98 -33.32 -5.14
N THR A 252 12.74 -34.38 -4.89
CA THR A 252 13.75 -34.86 -5.85
C THR A 252 13.14 -35.58 -7.06
N LYS A 253 11.85 -35.92 -6.96
CA LYS A 253 11.06 -36.56 -8.03
C LYS A 253 10.19 -35.58 -8.80
N LEU A 254 10.25 -34.29 -8.46
CA LEU A 254 9.37 -33.27 -9.00
C LEU A 254 10.13 -32.33 -9.94
N GLU A 255 9.42 -31.79 -10.94
CA GLU A 255 10.01 -30.87 -11.90
C GLU A 255 10.48 -29.57 -11.21
N SER A 256 11.72 -29.15 -11.46
CA SER A 256 12.26 -27.90 -10.93
C SER A 256 11.45 -26.66 -11.36
N ALA A 257 11.60 -25.55 -10.63
CA ALA A 257 10.98 -24.27 -10.98
C ALA A 257 9.43 -24.32 -11.07
N ARG A 258 8.78 -25.22 -10.34
CA ARG A 258 7.31 -25.34 -10.33
C ARG A 258 6.74 -25.42 -8.91
N CYS A 259 5.49 -24.99 -8.79
CA CYS A 259 4.68 -25.19 -7.60
C CYS A 259 3.85 -26.47 -7.79
N HIS A 260 4.26 -27.54 -7.12
CA HIS A 260 3.62 -28.86 -7.07
C HIS A 260 2.72 -29.05 -5.85
N VAL A 261 2.69 -28.08 -4.94
CA VAL A 261 1.67 -28.03 -3.87
C VAL A 261 0.33 -28.23 -4.53
N GLY A 262 -0.42 -29.24 -4.06
CA GLY A 262 -1.77 -29.55 -4.49
C GLY A 262 -2.53 -28.24 -4.62
N SER A 263 -2.68 -27.79 -5.86
CA SER A 263 -3.60 -26.70 -6.12
C SER A 263 -4.94 -27.28 -5.72
N ILE A 264 -5.67 -26.64 -4.81
CA ILE A 264 -7.13 -26.71 -4.92
C ILE A 264 -7.35 -26.41 -6.40
N PRO A 265 -7.86 -27.36 -7.19
CA PRO A 265 -8.09 -27.12 -8.59
C PRO A 265 -8.83 -25.79 -8.69
N TRP A 266 -8.48 -24.91 -9.63
CA TRP A 266 -9.43 -23.89 -10.04
C TRP A 266 -10.60 -24.64 -10.70
N GLN A 267 -11.43 -25.29 -9.88
CA GLN A 267 -12.63 -25.97 -10.30
C GLN A 267 -13.72 -24.93 -10.23
N GLU A 268 -13.92 -24.33 -11.40
CA GLU A 268 -15.09 -23.53 -11.74
C GLU A 268 -15.22 -22.24 -10.92
N PRO A 269 -15.79 -21.18 -11.51
CA PRO A 269 -16.25 -20.06 -10.71
C PRO A 269 -17.08 -20.58 -9.52
N GLN A 270 -16.80 -20.09 -8.32
CA GLN A 270 -17.61 -20.38 -7.13
C GLN A 270 -18.55 -19.22 -6.81
N ILE A 271 -18.17 -18.00 -7.23
CA ILE A 271 -18.86 -16.76 -6.95
C ILE A 271 -19.04 -15.98 -8.25
N VAL A 272 -20.26 -15.52 -8.52
CA VAL A 272 -20.56 -14.59 -9.61
C VAL A 272 -20.66 -13.17 -9.05
N HIS A 273 -20.05 -12.22 -9.74
CA HIS A 273 -20.36 -10.79 -9.67
C HIS A 273 -21.10 -10.39 -10.95
N ALA A 274 -22.28 -9.80 -10.83
CA ALA A 274 -23.11 -9.51 -11.99
C ALA A 274 -23.85 -8.18 -11.90
N CYS A 275 -24.31 -7.71 -13.06
CA CYS A 275 -25.35 -6.71 -13.15
C CYS A 275 -26.73 -7.37 -12.95
N PRO A 276 -27.60 -6.87 -12.05
CA PRO A 276 -28.94 -7.42 -11.88
C PRO A 276 -29.82 -7.30 -13.15
N ASN A 277 -29.49 -6.38 -14.06
CA ASN A 277 -30.18 -6.17 -15.33
C ASN A 277 -29.55 -6.96 -16.50
N GLY A 278 -28.53 -7.81 -16.25
CA GLY A 278 -27.94 -8.68 -17.27
C GLY A 278 -26.86 -8.07 -18.16
N CYS A 279 -26.40 -6.84 -17.91
CA CYS A 279 -25.33 -6.19 -18.68
C CYS A 279 -23.99 -6.95 -18.63
N PHE A 280 -23.68 -7.61 -17.52
CA PHE A 280 -22.49 -8.45 -17.40
C PHE A 280 -22.66 -9.51 -16.30
N SER A 281 -21.84 -10.55 -16.39
CA SER A 281 -21.66 -11.58 -15.36
C SER A 281 -20.21 -12.06 -15.37
N THR A 282 -19.58 -12.13 -14.20
CA THR A 282 -18.15 -12.47 -14.07
C THR A 282 -17.94 -13.44 -12.91
N GLY A 283 -17.34 -14.59 -13.20
CA GLY A 283 -17.06 -15.64 -12.23
C GLY A 283 -15.70 -15.51 -11.53
N TYR A 284 -15.66 -15.79 -10.23
CA TYR A 284 -14.46 -15.77 -9.39
C TYR A 284 -14.34 -17.07 -8.59
N GLY A 285 -13.11 -17.58 -8.46
CA GLY A 285 -12.82 -18.74 -7.60
C GLY A 285 -12.63 -18.39 -6.11
N GLN A 286 -12.62 -17.11 -5.74
CA GLN A 286 -12.52 -16.63 -4.36
C GLN A 286 -13.11 -15.22 -4.23
N HIS A 287 -13.47 -14.81 -3.02
CA HIS A 287 -14.01 -13.47 -2.78
C HIS A 287 -13.03 -12.35 -3.17
N THR A 288 -13.52 -11.40 -3.96
CA THR A 288 -12.93 -10.08 -4.19
C THR A 288 -13.69 -9.01 -3.41
N GLU A 289 -13.15 -7.79 -3.34
CA GLU A 289 -13.85 -6.65 -2.74
C GLU A 289 -15.22 -6.39 -3.40
N GLN A 290 -15.30 -6.56 -4.72
CA GLN A 290 -16.54 -6.42 -5.49
C GLN A 290 -17.59 -7.46 -5.09
N THR A 291 -17.17 -8.72 -4.89
CA THR A 291 -18.08 -9.78 -4.43
C THR A 291 -18.49 -9.63 -2.95
N ARG A 292 -17.64 -9.05 -2.10
CA ARG A 292 -17.94 -8.81 -0.67
C ARG A 292 -18.83 -7.59 -0.44
N GLN A 293 -18.78 -6.61 -1.34
CA GLN A 293 -19.46 -5.33 -1.17
C GLN A 293 -20.14 -4.85 -2.46
N PRO A 294 -21.01 -5.67 -3.08
CA PRO A 294 -21.61 -5.36 -4.38
C PRO A 294 -22.43 -4.06 -4.40
N LYS A 295 -22.93 -3.59 -3.24
CA LYS A 295 -23.59 -2.29 -3.06
C LYS A 295 -22.72 -1.06 -3.38
N ARG A 296 -21.38 -1.19 -3.31
CA ARG A 296 -20.43 -0.11 -3.60
C ARG A 296 -20.14 0.05 -5.09
N TYR A 297 -20.50 -0.95 -5.90
CA TYR A 297 -20.18 -0.99 -7.32
C TYR A 297 -21.45 -0.83 -8.16
N ARG A 298 -21.33 -0.13 -9.29
CA ARG A 298 -22.42 0.10 -10.25
C ARG A 298 -22.04 -0.46 -11.61
N CYS A 299 -23.03 -0.97 -12.32
CA CYS A 299 -22.89 -1.32 -13.72
C CYS A 299 -22.69 -0.05 -14.54
N GLU A 300 -21.68 -0.02 -15.41
CA GLU A 300 -21.37 1.13 -16.25
C GLU A 300 -22.44 1.38 -17.32
N GLU A 301 -23.11 0.32 -17.79
CA GLU A 301 -24.13 0.44 -18.85
C GLU A 301 -25.47 0.95 -18.33
N CYS A 302 -25.96 0.42 -17.20
CA CYS A 302 -27.32 0.71 -16.72
C CYS A 302 -27.36 1.42 -15.36
N GLY A 303 -26.22 1.70 -14.73
CA GLY A 303 -26.11 2.41 -13.45
C GLY A 303 -26.61 1.64 -12.21
N ALA A 304 -27.17 0.44 -12.41
CA ALA A 304 -27.68 -0.39 -11.33
C ALA A 304 -26.55 -0.85 -10.41
N ARG A 305 -26.83 -0.92 -9.09
CA ARG A 305 -25.88 -1.51 -8.14
C ARG A 305 -25.71 -2.98 -8.45
N THR A 306 -24.46 -3.44 -8.47
CA THR A 306 -24.13 -4.83 -8.80
C THR A 306 -24.61 -5.80 -7.73
N VAL A 307 -24.60 -7.10 -8.03
CA VAL A 307 -24.95 -8.19 -7.11
C VAL A 307 -23.83 -9.24 -7.09
N ALA A 308 -23.77 -10.04 -6.04
CA ALA A 308 -22.90 -11.22 -5.99
C ALA A 308 -23.65 -12.44 -5.46
N TYR A 309 -23.43 -13.63 -6.03
CA TYR A 309 -24.12 -14.87 -5.64
C TYR A 309 -23.25 -16.12 -5.94
N PRO A 310 -23.48 -17.27 -5.28
CA PRO A 310 -22.78 -18.50 -5.60
C PRO A 310 -23.14 -18.98 -7.01
N VAL A 311 -22.19 -19.59 -7.73
CA VAL A 311 -22.39 -19.96 -9.15
C VAL A 311 -23.53 -20.96 -9.35
N ASP A 312 -23.75 -21.84 -8.38
CA ASP A 312 -24.84 -22.83 -8.41
C ASP A 312 -26.16 -22.31 -7.81
N GLU A 313 -26.17 -21.09 -7.27
CA GLU A 313 -27.32 -20.52 -6.55
C GLU A 313 -27.72 -19.16 -7.12
N GLN A 314 -27.86 -19.05 -8.44
CA GLN A 314 -28.36 -17.82 -9.05
C GLN A 314 -29.79 -17.51 -8.56
N PRO A 315 -30.02 -16.39 -7.85
CA PRO A 315 -31.36 -16.02 -7.40
C PRO A 315 -32.26 -15.72 -8.59
N GLY A 316 -33.51 -16.20 -8.54
CA GLY A 316 -34.51 -15.93 -9.58
C GLY A 316 -34.85 -14.45 -9.75
N THR A 317 -34.60 -13.63 -8.72
CA THR A 317 -34.72 -12.17 -8.75
C THR A 317 -33.47 -11.55 -8.13
N LEU A 318 -32.75 -10.74 -8.91
CA LEU A 318 -31.53 -10.06 -8.48
C LEU A 318 -31.87 -8.64 -7.98
N ASN A 319 -31.85 -8.44 -6.66
CA ASN A 319 -32.07 -7.15 -6.02
C ASN A 319 -30.77 -6.31 -6.06
N PRO A 320 -30.74 -5.14 -6.71
CA PRO A 320 -29.52 -4.35 -6.88
C PRO A 320 -28.78 -4.03 -5.57
N GLY A 321 -27.48 -4.30 -5.53
CA GLY A 321 -26.62 -4.06 -4.37
C GLY A 321 -26.60 -5.18 -3.33
N THR A 322 -27.32 -6.28 -3.56
CA THR A 322 -27.41 -7.41 -2.63
C THR A 322 -26.20 -8.34 -2.78
N ASN A 323 -25.65 -8.75 -1.63
CA ASN A 323 -24.69 -9.84 -1.53
C ASN A 323 -25.45 -11.11 -1.11
N TYR A 324 -25.53 -12.10 -1.97
CA TYR A 324 -26.19 -13.39 -1.73
C TYR A 324 -25.19 -14.47 -1.29
N LEU A 325 -24.00 -14.07 -0.86
CA LEU A 325 -22.95 -14.95 -0.33
C LEU A 325 -22.94 -15.02 1.20
N ASP A 326 -23.84 -14.28 1.86
CA ASP A 326 -23.97 -14.20 3.33
C ASP A 326 -25.00 -15.21 3.88
#